data_AF-A0A8S9W4F2-F1
#
_entry.id   AF-A0A8S9W4F2-F1
#
_cell.length_a   1.000
_cell.length_b   1.000
_cell.length_c   1.000
_cell.angle_alpha   90.00
_cell.angle_beta   90.00
_cell.angle_gamma   90.00
#
_symmetry.space_group_name_H-M   'P 1'
#
loop_
_entity.id
_entity.type
_entity.pdbx_description
1 polymer ?
#
loop_
_entity_poly.entity_id
_entity_poly.type
_entity_poly.pdbx_seq_one_letter_code
_entity_poly.pdbx_strand_id
1 'polypeptide(L)'
;MRAIEVDKVTVHIGVGESGERLVNAENILEAITDQKCVRTLSKSRIPAFGIKMGEPIGCKVTLRKDKAYKFIDTALAIIDRKLYASQFDETGNVSFGIEEHTDFPDMAYDPNIGIFGMDVSLSLKRPGYRVSRRRIQQNKTSHKHRLVAEDVRSWMQDRYRIEVME
;
A
#
# COMPACT_ATOMS: atom_id res chain seq x y z
N MET A 1 -11.24 19.86 -13.91
CA MET A 1 -10.20 19.03 -13.26
C MET A 1 -10.86 17.94 -12.39
N ARG A 2 -11.40 16.88 -13.00
CA ARG A 2 -11.99 15.72 -12.29
C ARG A 2 -11.25 14.41 -12.55
N ALA A 3 -10.16 14.46 -13.30
CA ALA A 3 -9.32 13.30 -13.56
C ALA A 3 -8.81 12.70 -12.24
N ILE A 4 -8.78 11.39 -12.18
CA ILE A 4 -8.32 10.62 -11.02
C ILE A 4 -6.81 10.44 -11.16
N GLU A 5 -6.12 10.68 -10.06
CA GLU A 5 -4.66 10.57 -9.96
C GLU A 5 -4.30 9.70 -8.76
N VAL A 6 -3.15 9.03 -8.85
CA VAL A 6 -2.57 8.33 -7.69
C VAL A 6 -1.99 9.35 -6.72
N ASP A 7 -2.49 9.37 -5.48
CA ASP A 7 -1.92 10.22 -4.41
C ASP A 7 -0.63 9.60 -3.87
N LYS A 8 -0.72 8.32 -3.53
CA LYS A 8 0.37 7.53 -2.96
C LYS A 8 0.03 6.04 -3.04
N VAL A 9 1.08 5.22 -2.99
CA VAL A 9 1.01 3.80 -2.68
C VAL A 9 1.71 3.60 -1.36
N THR A 10 1.09 2.86 -0.45
CA THR A 10 1.70 2.46 0.81
C THR A 10 1.85 0.95 0.79
N VAL A 11 3.08 0.49 0.94
CA VAL A 11 3.43 -0.93 1.06
C VAL A 11 3.87 -1.15 2.50
N HIS A 12 3.33 -2.17 3.14
CA HIS A 12 3.71 -2.50 4.51
C HIS A 12 3.78 -4.00 4.73
N ILE A 13 4.66 -4.39 5.66
CA ILE A 13 4.83 -5.76 6.10
C ILE A 13 4.61 -5.78 7.61
N GLY A 14 3.62 -6.53 8.05
CA GLY A 14 3.37 -6.82 9.46
C GLY A 14 4.10 -8.09 9.88
N VAL A 15 5.23 -7.96 10.56
CA VAL A 15 6.05 -9.13 10.97
C VAL A 15 5.54 -9.74 12.28
N GLY A 16 5.01 -8.91 13.19
CA GLY A 16 4.44 -9.37 14.47
C GLY A 16 5.44 -9.45 15.62
N GLU A 17 6.74 -9.40 15.33
CA GLU A 17 7.82 -9.47 16.30
C GLU A 17 8.94 -8.48 15.98
N SER A 18 9.73 -8.16 17.00
CA SER A 18 10.96 -7.39 16.84
C SER A 18 12.17 -8.30 16.65
N GLY A 19 13.31 -7.74 16.21
CA GLY A 19 14.56 -8.48 16.05
C GLY A 19 14.97 -8.65 14.60
N GLU A 20 15.64 -9.77 14.31
CA GLU A 20 16.27 -10.05 13.01
C GLU A 20 15.23 -10.18 11.88
N ARG A 21 14.10 -10.83 12.16
CA ARG A 21 13.01 -11.00 11.18
C ARG A 21 12.47 -9.66 10.68
N LEU A 22 12.40 -8.65 11.55
CA LEU A 22 12.02 -7.28 11.17
C LEU A 22 13.08 -6.64 10.26
N VAL A 23 14.36 -6.77 10.61
CA VAL A 23 15.46 -6.22 9.80
C VAL A 23 15.47 -6.83 8.40
N ASN A 24 15.21 -8.13 8.30
CA ASN A 24 15.10 -8.81 7.01
C ASN A 24 13.93 -8.28 6.17
N ALA A 25 12.75 -8.09 6.79
CA ALA A 25 11.60 -7.47 6.12
C ALA A 25 11.89 -6.03 5.67
N GLU A 26 12.66 -5.26 6.44
CA GLU A 26 13.13 -3.93 6.04
C GLU A 26 14.00 -4.00 4.79
N ASN A 27 15.01 -4.87 4.77
CA ASN A 27 15.92 -5.03 3.65
C ASN A 27 15.19 -5.45 2.36
N ILE A 28 14.25 -6.40 2.47
CA ILE A 28 13.41 -6.84 1.34
C ILE A 28 12.60 -5.66 0.79
N LEU A 29 11.93 -4.92 1.69
CA LEU A 29 11.05 -3.84 1.27
C LEU A 29 11.83 -2.66 0.70
N GLU A 30 13.03 -2.39 1.19
CA GLU A 30 13.95 -1.40 0.62
C GLU A 30 14.48 -1.84 -0.75
N ALA A 31 14.81 -3.12 -0.93
CA ALA A 31 15.26 -3.68 -2.21
C ALA A 31 14.17 -3.62 -3.29
N ILE A 32 12.92 -3.96 -2.95
CA ILE A 32 11.80 -3.92 -3.90
C ILE A 32 11.43 -2.49 -4.29
N THR A 33 11.51 -1.54 -3.36
CA THR A 33 10.96 -0.19 -3.56
C THR A 33 11.99 0.91 -3.84
N ASP A 34 13.29 0.58 -3.77
CA ASP A 34 14.41 1.53 -3.84
C ASP A 34 14.19 2.77 -2.95
N GLN A 35 13.60 2.55 -1.78
CA GLN A 35 13.26 3.64 -0.87
C GLN A 35 13.37 3.17 0.57
N LYS A 36 14.04 3.99 1.38
CA LYS A 36 14.20 3.74 2.82
C LYS A 36 12.86 3.54 3.51
N CYS A 37 12.76 2.46 4.27
CA CYS A 37 11.56 2.10 5.00
C CYS A 37 11.49 2.79 6.37
N VAL A 38 10.28 2.77 6.95
CA VAL A 38 10.02 3.32 8.29
C VAL A 38 9.37 2.25 9.15
N ARG A 39 9.93 2.03 10.34
CA ARG A 39 9.39 1.12 11.35
C ARG A 39 8.03 1.60 11.88
N THR A 40 7.10 0.67 12.03
CA THR A 40 5.83 0.88 12.72
C THR A 40 5.94 0.38 14.15
N LEU A 41 5.69 1.29 15.09
CA LEU A 41 5.73 0.99 16.53
C LEU A 41 4.36 0.57 17.03
N SER A 42 4.37 -0.31 18.02
CA SER A 42 3.18 -0.72 18.75
C SER A 42 2.59 0.45 19.55
N LYS A 43 1.26 0.55 19.59
CA LYS A 43 0.54 1.54 20.42
C LYS A 43 0.10 0.98 21.76
N SER A 44 -0.08 -0.34 21.85
CA SER A 44 -0.66 -1.01 23.01
C SER A 44 0.10 -2.30 23.29
N ARG A 45 0.13 -2.70 24.56
CA ARG A 45 0.69 -3.98 24.99
C ARG A 45 -0.35 -5.07 24.78
N ILE A 46 0.01 -6.13 24.06
CA ILE A 46 -0.89 -7.26 23.81
C ILE A 46 -0.13 -8.56 24.13
N PRO A 47 -0.33 -9.13 25.34
CA PRO A 47 0.41 -10.31 25.79
C PRO A 47 0.25 -11.55 24.92
N ALA A 48 -0.91 -11.74 24.29
CA ALA A 48 -1.18 -12.87 23.40
C ALA A 48 -0.23 -12.93 22.20
N PHE A 49 0.26 -11.78 21.75
CA PHE A 49 1.25 -11.67 20.65
C PHE A 49 2.68 -11.42 21.16
N GLY A 50 2.91 -11.41 22.48
CA GLY A 50 4.21 -11.07 23.05
C GLY A 50 4.63 -9.60 22.91
N ILE A 51 3.74 -8.74 22.41
CA ILE A 51 4.05 -7.35 22.04
C ILE A 51 4.08 -6.43 23.26
N LYS A 52 5.18 -5.69 23.44
CA LYS A 52 5.32 -4.59 24.40
C LYS A 52 4.95 -3.26 23.75
N MET A 53 4.61 -2.25 24.56
CA MET A 53 4.30 -0.90 24.08
C MET A 53 5.57 -0.21 23.55
N GLY A 54 5.49 0.46 22.40
CA GLY A 54 6.62 1.13 21.75
C GLY A 54 7.57 0.19 21.01
N GLU A 55 7.25 -1.10 20.91
CA GLU A 55 8.06 -2.10 20.23
C GLU A 55 7.88 -2.01 18.70
N PRO A 56 8.96 -2.09 17.89
CA PRO A 56 8.83 -2.11 16.45
C PRO A 56 8.32 -3.48 15.97
N ILE A 57 7.19 -3.49 15.24
CA ILE A 57 6.49 -4.72 14.83
C ILE A 57 6.53 -4.93 13.31
N GLY A 58 6.73 -3.86 12.55
CA GLY A 58 6.61 -3.91 11.10
C GLY A 58 7.33 -2.75 10.44
N CYS A 59 7.32 -2.77 9.12
CA CYS A 59 7.94 -1.75 8.29
C CYS A 59 6.95 -1.29 7.21
N LYS A 60 7.11 -0.04 6.77
CA LYS A 60 6.33 0.48 5.64
C LYS A 60 7.13 1.45 4.80
N VAL A 61 6.78 1.52 3.53
CA VAL A 61 7.23 2.55 2.58
C VAL A 61 6.01 3.24 1.99
N THR A 62 6.18 4.53 1.67
CA THR A 62 5.17 5.28 0.92
C THR A 62 5.79 5.83 -0.35
N LEU A 63 5.34 5.29 -1.48
CA LEU A 63 5.74 5.69 -2.82
C LEU A 63 4.78 6.75 -3.37
N ARG A 64 5.31 7.68 -4.16
CA ARG A 64 4.53 8.73 -4.83
C ARG A 64 5.11 8.99 -6.22
N LYS A 65 4.31 9.61 -7.10
CA LYS A 65 4.70 9.98 -8.47
C LYS A 65 5.20 8.76 -9.26
N ASP A 66 6.29 8.89 -10.00
CA ASP A 66 6.80 7.89 -10.94
C ASP A 66 7.14 6.56 -10.26
N LYS A 67 7.70 6.60 -9.04
CA LYS A 67 7.95 5.38 -8.24
C LYS A 67 6.67 4.61 -7.93
N ALA A 68 5.58 5.33 -7.61
CA ALA A 68 4.31 4.70 -7.34
C ALA A 68 3.72 4.08 -8.62
N TYR A 69 3.79 4.77 -9.76
CA TYR A 69 3.26 4.24 -11.01
C TYR A 69 3.99 2.95 -11.44
N LYS A 70 5.32 2.94 -11.40
CA LYS A 70 6.13 1.74 -11.68
C LYS A 70 5.77 0.59 -10.75
N PHE A 71 5.68 0.86 -9.45
CA PHE A 71 5.36 -0.17 -8.47
C PHE A 71 3.95 -0.76 -8.67
N ILE A 72 2.96 0.07 -9.03
CA ILE A 72 1.60 -0.42 -9.32
C ILE A 72 1.61 -1.37 -10.51
N ASP A 73 2.33 -1.03 -11.59
CA ASP A 73 2.40 -1.89 -12.77
C ASP A 73 3.00 -3.27 -12.44
N THR A 74 4.07 -3.31 -11.64
CA THR A 74 4.68 -4.56 -11.17
C THR A 74 3.75 -5.32 -10.22
N ALA A 75 3.18 -4.65 -9.22
CA ALA A 75 2.33 -5.28 -8.22
C ALA A 75 1.02 -5.83 -8.81
N LEU A 76 0.42 -5.13 -9.77
CA LEU A 76 -0.76 -5.61 -10.49
C LEU A 76 -0.45 -6.78 -11.40
N ALA A 77 0.77 -6.88 -11.93
CA ALA A 77 1.18 -8.04 -12.74
C ALA A 77 1.31 -9.31 -11.89
N ILE A 78 1.76 -9.20 -10.63
CA ILE A 78 1.89 -10.33 -9.70
C ILE A 78 0.54 -10.96 -9.37
N ILE A 79 -0.50 -10.14 -9.19
CA ILE A 79 -1.87 -10.62 -8.89
C ILE A 79 -2.68 -10.98 -10.15
N ASP A 80 -2.03 -11.20 -11.30
CA ASP A 80 -2.66 -11.44 -12.59
C ASP A 80 -3.70 -10.37 -13.00
N ARG A 81 -3.54 -9.13 -12.50
CA ARG A 81 -4.50 -8.02 -12.68
C ARG A 81 -5.94 -8.37 -12.25
N LYS A 82 -6.10 -9.28 -11.29
CA LYS A 82 -7.40 -9.64 -10.71
C LYS A 82 -7.58 -8.95 -9.38
N LEU A 83 -8.69 -8.22 -9.23
CA LEU A 83 -9.08 -7.60 -7.97
C LEU A 83 -10.54 -7.92 -7.65
N TYR A 84 -10.84 -8.08 -6.37
CA TYR A 84 -12.21 -8.31 -5.92
C TYR A 84 -12.94 -6.98 -5.71
N ALA A 85 -14.25 -6.96 -5.96
CA ALA A 85 -15.11 -5.81 -5.73
C ALA A 85 -15.07 -5.33 -4.26
N SER A 86 -14.85 -6.25 -3.31
CA SER A 86 -14.72 -6.00 -1.87
C SER A 86 -13.43 -5.29 -1.46
N GLN A 87 -12.40 -5.31 -2.30
CA GLN A 87 -11.11 -4.64 -2.05
C GLN A 87 -11.15 -3.14 -2.33
N PHE A 88 -12.25 -2.65 -2.90
CA PHE A 88 -12.49 -1.22 -3.17
C PHE A 88 -13.23 -0.59 -1.99
N ASP A 89 -12.64 0.45 -1.43
CA ASP A 89 -13.23 1.25 -0.36
C ASP A 89 -14.23 2.28 -0.92
N GLU A 90 -15.19 2.69 -0.10
CA GLU A 90 -16.19 3.72 -0.42
C GLU A 90 -15.54 5.06 -0.80
N THR A 91 -14.36 5.35 -0.23
CA THR A 91 -13.63 6.59 -0.49
C THR A 91 -12.68 6.54 -1.69
N GLY A 92 -12.72 5.45 -2.46
CA GLY A 92 -11.95 5.28 -3.69
C GLY A 92 -10.50 4.85 -3.47
N ASN A 93 -10.23 4.11 -2.39
CA ASN A 93 -8.96 3.44 -2.17
C ASN A 93 -9.08 1.96 -2.57
N VAL A 94 -7.95 1.34 -2.84
CA VAL A 94 -7.88 -0.10 -3.15
C VAL A 94 -6.76 -0.71 -2.33
N SER A 95 -7.02 -1.83 -1.69
CA SER A 95 -5.98 -2.58 -0.97
C SER A 95 -6.02 -4.05 -1.34
N PHE A 96 -4.84 -4.62 -1.58
CA PHE A 96 -4.68 -6.03 -1.88
C PHE A 96 -3.39 -6.55 -1.21
N GLY A 97 -3.39 -7.85 -0.94
CA GLY A 97 -2.23 -8.55 -0.41
C GLY A 97 -1.42 -9.20 -1.52
N ILE A 98 -0.11 -9.31 -1.30
CA ILE A 98 0.80 -10.15 -2.06
C ILE A 98 1.33 -11.18 -1.06
N GLU A 99 1.11 -12.46 -1.35
CA GLU A 99 1.42 -13.56 -0.43
C GLU A 99 2.93 -13.76 -0.27
N GLU A 100 3.69 -13.62 -1.36
CA GLU A 100 5.12 -13.86 -1.37
C GLU A 100 5.91 -12.72 -2.03
N HIS A 101 6.97 -12.25 -1.37
CA HIS A 101 7.88 -11.27 -1.96
C HIS A 101 8.74 -11.84 -3.10
N THR A 102 8.80 -13.16 -3.26
CA THR A 102 9.53 -13.87 -4.32
C THR A 102 8.87 -13.71 -5.69
N ASP A 103 7.60 -13.32 -5.74
CA ASP A 103 6.92 -13.00 -6.99
C ASP A 103 7.45 -11.72 -7.64
N PHE A 104 8.20 -10.90 -6.90
CA PHE A 104 8.89 -9.75 -7.48
C PHE A 104 10.12 -10.22 -8.27
N PRO A 105 10.28 -9.77 -9.53
CA PRO A 105 11.33 -10.25 -10.42
C PRO A 105 12.75 -9.97 -9.91
N ASP A 106 12.92 -8.97 -9.05
CA ASP A 106 14.22 -8.54 -8.52
C ASP A 106 14.62 -9.28 -7.23
N MET A 107 13.76 -10.16 -6.68
CA MET A 107 13.98 -10.83 -5.40
C MET A 107 14.13 -12.34 -5.57
N ALA A 108 15.34 -12.84 -5.31
CA ALA A 108 15.59 -14.28 -5.22
C ALA A 108 15.20 -14.83 -3.84
N TYR A 109 14.74 -16.07 -3.81
CA TYR A 109 14.45 -16.79 -2.57
C TYR A 109 15.74 -17.06 -1.78
N ASP A 110 15.78 -16.63 -0.52
CA ASP A 110 16.83 -17.00 0.45
C ASP A 110 16.23 -17.87 1.57
N PRO A 111 16.65 -19.15 1.68
CA PRO A 111 16.19 -20.06 2.73
C PRO A 111 16.41 -19.53 4.16
N ASN A 112 17.40 -18.67 4.38
CA ASN A 112 17.72 -18.16 5.72
C ASN A 112 16.78 -17.04 6.16
N ILE A 113 16.24 -16.29 5.21
CA ILE A 113 15.38 -15.13 5.47
C ILE A 113 13.92 -15.57 5.62
N GLY A 114 13.50 -16.57 4.84
CA GLY A 114 12.13 -17.08 4.81
C GLY A 114 11.20 -16.23 3.96
N ILE A 115 9.94 -16.65 3.86
CA ILE A 115 8.91 -16.01 3.04
C ILE A 115 8.19 -14.92 3.84
N PHE A 116 7.95 -13.79 3.18
CA PHE A 116 7.21 -12.64 3.69
C PHE A 116 6.16 -12.23 2.67
N GLY A 117 4.93 -12.04 3.16
CA GLY A 117 3.88 -11.35 2.43
C GLY A 117 3.90 -9.85 2.70
N MET A 118 3.23 -9.10 1.84
CA MET A 118 3.09 -7.65 1.97
C MET A 118 1.70 -7.18 1.59
N ASP A 119 1.28 -6.10 2.23
CA ASP A 119 0.00 -5.46 1.97
C ASP A 119 0.21 -4.14 1.24
N VAL A 120 -0.43 -4.01 0.08
CA VAL A 120 -0.34 -2.85 -0.78
C VAL A 120 -1.66 -2.07 -0.72
N SER A 121 -1.57 -0.82 -0.28
CA SER A 121 -2.69 0.12 -0.24
C SER A 121 -2.48 1.26 -1.23
N LEU A 122 -3.33 1.33 -2.24
CA LEU A 122 -3.40 2.41 -3.21
C LEU A 122 -4.38 3.49 -2.74
N SER A 123 -3.90 4.73 -2.63
CA SER A 123 -4.75 5.89 -2.39
C SER A 123 -4.90 6.72 -3.66
N LEU A 124 -6.12 6.87 -4.14
CA LEU A 124 -6.46 7.72 -5.28
C LEU A 124 -7.03 9.05 -4.80
N LYS A 125 -6.90 10.09 -5.63
CA LYS A 125 -7.52 11.40 -5.37
C LYS A 125 -7.90 12.08 -6.66
N ARG A 126 -8.76 13.09 -6.54
CA ARG A 126 -8.89 14.16 -7.54
C ARG A 126 -7.95 15.32 -7.18
N PRO A 127 -7.47 16.10 -8.17
CA PRO A 127 -6.84 17.39 -7.89
C PRO A 127 -7.73 18.26 -6.99
N GLY A 128 -7.14 18.96 -6.02
CA GLY A 128 -7.89 19.79 -5.06
C GLY A 128 -8.07 19.21 -3.66
N TYR A 129 -7.71 17.93 -3.43
CA TYR A 129 -7.71 17.33 -2.07
C TYR A 129 -6.75 18.04 -1.09
N ARG A 130 -5.79 18.83 -1.59
CA ARG A 130 -4.87 19.64 -0.79
C ARG A 130 -5.58 20.62 0.16
N VAL A 131 -6.79 21.08 -0.19
CA VAL A 131 -7.55 22.03 0.64
C VAL A 131 -7.83 21.49 2.05
N SER A 132 -7.99 20.17 2.19
CA SER A 132 -8.21 19.51 3.49
C SER A 132 -6.93 19.33 4.31
N ARG A 133 -5.75 19.42 3.69
CA ARG A 133 -4.45 19.11 4.31
C ARG A 133 -3.56 20.33 4.51
N ARG A 134 -3.85 21.45 3.84
CA ARG A 134 -3.05 22.69 3.92
C ARG A 134 -3.29 23.39 5.26
N ARG A 135 -2.24 24.04 5.79
CA ARG A 135 -2.29 24.80 7.04
C ARG A 135 -3.16 26.07 6.94
N ILE A 136 -3.03 26.79 5.83
CA ILE A 136 -3.70 28.09 5.63
C ILE A 136 -5.02 27.84 4.89
N GLN A 137 -6.12 28.42 5.38
CA GLN A 137 -7.47 28.27 4.81
C GLN A 137 -7.86 26.80 4.58
N GLN A 138 -7.66 25.97 5.61
CA GLN A 138 -8.06 24.57 5.58
C GLN A 138 -9.59 24.47 5.52
N ASN A 139 -10.11 23.65 4.59
CA ASN A 139 -11.53 23.40 4.46
C ASN A 139 -11.78 21.92 4.15
N LYS A 140 -12.98 21.42 4.49
CA LYS A 140 -13.38 20.04 4.19
C LYS A 140 -13.58 19.84 2.69
N THR A 141 -13.22 18.66 2.18
CA THR A 141 -13.54 18.27 0.81
C THR A 141 -15.01 17.94 0.70
N SER A 142 -15.71 18.64 -0.20
CA SER A 142 -17.14 18.41 -0.48
C SER A 142 -17.39 16.98 -0.94
N HIS A 143 -18.52 16.40 -0.56
CA HIS A 143 -18.94 15.05 -0.98
C HIS A 143 -18.94 14.89 -2.50
N LYS A 144 -19.34 15.93 -3.25
CA LYS A 144 -19.35 15.93 -4.72
C LYS A 144 -17.95 15.80 -5.34
N HIS A 145 -16.91 16.18 -4.59
CA HIS A 145 -15.52 16.10 -5.06
C HIS A 145 -14.83 14.80 -4.62
N ARG A 146 -15.46 14.02 -3.74
CA ARG A 146 -14.91 12.73 -3.32
C ARG A 146 -14.98 11.72 -4.47
N LEU A 147 -14.13 10.71 -4.38
CA LEU A 147 -14.17 9.54 -5.26
C LEU A 147 -15.24 8.58 -4.76
N VAL A 148 -15.87 7.88 -5.70
CA VAL A 148 -16.80 6.78 -5.46
C VAL A 148 -16.13 5.50 -5.96
N ALA A 149 -16.47 4.35 -5.37
CA ALA A 149 -15.91 3.06 -5.77
C ALA A 149 -16.10 2.76 -7.27
N GLU A 150 -17.26 3.10 -7.84
CA GLU A 150 -17.56 2.93 -9.27
C GLU A 150 -16.61 3.71 -10.18
N ASP A 151 -16.37 4.99 -9.86
CA ASP A 151 -15.43 5.85 -10.59
C ASP A 151 -14.02 5.24 -10.60
N VAL A 152 -13.61 4.62 -9.49
CA VAL A 152 -12.29 4.00 -9.33
C VAL A 152 -12.18 2.69 -10.08
N ARG A 153 -13.24 1.86 -10.05
CA ARG A 153 -13.29 0.60 -10.82
C ARG A 153 -13.15 0.87 -12.31
N SER A 154 -13.94 1.81 -12.83
CA SER A 154 -13.83 2.23 -14.25
C SER A 154 -12.43 2.74 -14.56
N TRP A 155 -11.87 3.62 -13.73
CA TRP A 155 -10.53 4.16 -13.97
C TRP A 155 -9.42 3.10 -13.95
N MET A 156 -9.53 2.10 -13.08
CA MET A 156 -8.60 0.99 -13.01
C MET A 156 -8.72 0.05 -14.21
N GLN A 157 -9.95 -0.25 -14.66
CA GLN A 157 -10.20 -1.04 -15.86
C GLN A 157 -9.62 -0.34 -17.10
N ASP A 158 -9.87 0.96 -17.25
CA ASP A 158 -9.40 1.73 -18.41
C ASP A 158 -7.88 1.85 -18.45
N ARG A 159 -7.25 2.15 -17.30
CA ARG A 159 -5.82 2.44 -17.24
C ARG A 159 -4.93 1.21 -17.13
N TYR A 160 -5.34 0.25 -16.30
CA TYR A 160 -4.52 -0.92 -15.93
C TYR A 160 -5.09 -2.25 -16.44
N ARG A 161 -6.25 -2.24 -17.11
CA ARG A 161 -6.91 -3.42 -17.69
C ARG A 161 -7.11 -4.52 -16.65
N ILE A 162 -7.61 -4.12 -15.49
CA ILE A 162 -7.89 -5.01 -14.36
C ILE A 162 -9.21 -5.74 -14.59
N GLU A 163 -9.24 -7.03 -14.27
CA GLU A 163 -10.46 -7.82 -14.17
C GLU A 163 -11.00 -7.71 -12.75
N VAL A 164 -12.21 -7.15 -12.60
CA VAL A 164 -12.87 -7.04 -11.31
C VAL A 164 -13.79 -8.25 -11.13
N MET A 165 -13.45 -9.10 -10.17
CA MET A 165 -14.27 -10.23 -9.75
C MET A 165 -15.31 -9.75 -8.74
N GLU A 166 -16.53 -10.29 -8.81
CA GLU A 166 -17.60 -9.98 -7.84
C GLU A 166 -17.35 -10.63 -6.48
#